data_AF-A0A1Q3WSK0-F1
#
_entry.id   AF-A0A1Q3WSK0-F1
#
_cell.length_a   1.000
_cell.length_b   1.000
_cell.length_c   1.000
_cell.angle_alpha   90.00
_cell.angle_beta   90.00
_cell.angle_gamma   90.00
#
_symmetry.space_group_name_H-M   'P 1'
#
loop_
_entity.id
_entity.type
_entity.pdbx_description
1 polymer ?
#
loop_
_entity_poly.entity_id
_entity_poly.type
_entity_poly.pdbx_seq_one_letter_code
_entity_poly.pdbx_strand_id
1 'polypeptide(L)'
;MKTYRNEHVWVEVDCSIHMLQQTWFGVPASHHFRDGSLAILALAKRHRVKRWLIDLRQLRLFNPVDLHWFIEHWLPQADSGAGLTQQARIAVVLHDPNQFGKLGADLILRASGRLNESLSSRYFVDTEDYHQWLLDS
;
A
#
# COMPACT_ATOMS: atom_id res chain seq x y z
N MET A 1 -3.58 -13.52 12.60
CA MET A 1 -2.64 -12.85 11.66
C MET A 1 -2.43 -13.74 10.45
N LYS A 2 -2.43 -13.16 9.23
CA LYS A 2 -2.07 -13.85 7.98
C LYS A 2 -0.91 -13.10 7.33
N THR A 3 0.02 -13.80 6.71
CA THR A 3 1.24 -13.17 6.18
C THR A 3 1.57 -13.66 4.77
N TYR A 4 2.24 -12.79 4.02
CA TYR A 4 2.93 -13.10 2.77
C TYR A 4 4.30 -12.42 2.81
N ARG A 5 5.33 -13.05 2.26
CA ARG A 5 6.67 -12.47 2.21
C ARG A 5 7.40 -12.91 0.95
N ASN A 6 8.08 -11.96 0.32
CA ASN A 6 9.15 -12.23 -0.64
C ASN A 6 10.40 -11.44 -0.23
N GLU A 7 11.39 -11.33 -1.13
CA GLU A 7 12.65 -10.63 -0.86
C GLU A 7 12.47 -9.13 -0.54
N HIS A 8 11.45 -8.49 -1.11
CA HIS A 8 11.28 -7.04 -1.09
C HIS A 8 9.98 -6.54 -0.45
N VAL A 9 9.06 -7.44 -0.11
CA VAL A 9 7.86 -7.08 0.63
C VAL A 9 7.52 -8.10 1.70
N TRP A 10 7.15 -7.59 2.88
CA TRP A 10 6.48 -8.35 3.91
C TRP A 10 5.09 -7.77 4.11
N VAL A 11 4.09 -8.65 4.06
CA VAL A 11 2.68 -8.30 4.20
C VAL A 11 2.10 -9.02 5.40
N GLU A 12 1.36 -8.29 6.22
CA GLU A 12 0.65 -8.80 7.38
C GLU A 12 -0.80 -8.33 7.34
N VAL A 13 -1.72 -9.22 7.68
CA VAL A 13 -3.14 -8.91 7.79
C VAL A 13 -3.62 -9.20 9.19
N ASP A 14 -4.08 -8.15 9.87
CA ASP A 14 -4.87 -8.25 11.07
C ASP A 14 -6.36 -8.31 10.72
N CYS A 15 -6.93 -9.50 10.86
CA CYS A 15 -8.33 -9.76 10.55
C CYS A 15 -9.28 -9.17 11.58
N SER A 16 -8.83 -8.89 12.81
CA SER A 16 -9.68 -8.34 13.87
C SER A 16 -10.09 -6.89 13.59
N ILE A 17 -9.20 -6.15 12.92
CA ILE A 17 -9.37 -4.74 12.57
C ILE A 17 -9.38 -4.50 11.05
N HIS A 18 -9.42 -5.56 10.25
CA HIS A 18 -9.40 -5.51 8.77
C HIS A 18 -8.26 -4.62 8.22
N MET A 19 -7.07 -4.78 8.79
CA MET A 19 -5.89 -3.99 8.45
C MET A 19 -4.86 -4.84 7.70
N LEU A 20 -4.31 -4.30 6.63
CA LEU A 20 -3.17 -4.84 5.91
C LEU A 20 -1.98 -3.90 6.06
N GLN A 21 -0.89 -4.43 6.57
CA GLN A 21 0.41 -3.77 6.58
C GLN A 21 1.27 -4.36 5.47
N GLN A 22 1.92 -3.50 4.70
CA GLN A 22 2.95 -3.86 3.74
C GLN A 22 4.21 -3.06 4.07
N THR A 23 5.33 -3.77 4.25
CA THR A 23 6.64 -3.17 4.45
C THR A 23 7.50 -3.50 3.24
N TRP A 24 7.96 -2.47 2.54
CA TRP A 24 8.78 -2.60 1.34
C TRP A 24 10.26 -2.31 1.61
N PHE A 25 11.14 -3.08 0.96
CA PHE A 25 12.57 -3.06 1.23
C PHE A 25 13.40 -2.90 -0.04
N GLY A 26 14.47 -2.10 0.05
CA GLY A 26 15.52 -2.04 -0.98
C GLY A 26 15.02 -1.50 -2.32
N VAL A 27 15.42 -2.16 -3.41
CA VAL A 27 15.01 -1.83 -4.78
C VAL A 27 14.36 -3.09 -5.38
N PRO A 28 13.02 -3.20 -5.33
CA PRO A 28 12.34 -4.40 -5.81
C PRO A 28 12.57 -4.62 -7.30
N ALA A 29 12.98 -5.82 -7.68
CA ALA A 29 12.91 -6.25 -9.08
C ALA A 29 11.44 -6.35 -9.53
N SER A 30 11.18 -6.14 -10.82
CA SER A 30 9.81 -6.06 -11.36
C SER A 30 8.95 -7.29 -11.04
N HIS A 31 9.52 -8.50 -11.10
CA HIS A 31 8.78 -9.72 -10.76
C HIS A 31 8.40 -9.75 -9.27
N HIS A 32 9.33 -9.43 -8.36
CA HIS A 32 9.05 -9.35 -6.92
C HIS A 32 8.03 -8.26 -6.57
N PHE A 33 8.09 -7.11 -7.23
CA PHE A 33 7.09 -6.06 -7.05
C PHE A 33 5.70 -6.53 -7.47
N ARG A 34 5.56 -7.06 -8.69
CA ARG A 34 4.27 -7.51 -9.23
C ARG A 34 3.68 -8.67 -8.45
N ASP A 35 4.49 -9.68 -8.13
CA ASP A 35 4.05 -10.82 -7.31
C ASP A 35 3.58 -10.37 -5.93
N GLY A 36 4.34 -9.46 -5.30
CA GLY A 36 3.97 -8.84 -4.03
C GLY A 36 2.66 -8.08 -4.12
N SER A 37 2.50 -7.22 -5.13
CA SER A 37 1.25 -6.47 -5.35
C SER A 37 0.06 -7.41 -5.57
N LEU A 38 0.20 -8.46 -6.37
CA LEU A 38 -0.88 -9.42 -6.61
C LEU A 38 -1.25 -10.20 -5.34
N ALA A 39 -0.27 -10.61 -4.55
CA ALA A 39 -0.51 -11.24 -3.25
C ALA A 39 -1.24 -10.31 -2.28
N ILE A 40 -0.86 -9.03 -2.23
CA ILE A 40 -1.54 -7.98 -1.45
C ILE A 40 -3.00 -7.86 -1.88
N LEU A 41 -3.29 -7.82 -3.18
CA LEU A 41 -4.67 -7.72 -3.68
C LEU A 41 -5.51 -8.94 -3.29
N ALA A 42 -4.96 -10.14 -3.42
CA ALA A 42 -5.64 -11.38 -3.05
C ALA A 42 -5.96 -11.41 -1.55
N LEU A 43 -5.01 -11.01 -0.70
CA LEU A 43 -5.18 -10.92 0.75
C LEU A 43 -6.21 -9.85 1.13
N ALA A 44 -6.13 -8.68 0.51
CA ALA A 44 -7.05 -7.57 0.76
C ALA A 44 -8.50 -7.95 0.47
N LYS A 45 -8.73 -8.58 -0.69
CA LYS A 45 -10.05 -9.08 -1.09
C LYS A 45 -10.55 -10.16 -0.14
N ARG A 46 -9.70 -11.14 0.18
CA ARG A 46 -10.07 -12.28 1.05
C ARG A 46 -10.47 -11.82 2.46
N HIS A 47 -9.79 -10.81 2.98
CA HIS A 47 -9.95 -10.36 4.36
C HIS A 47 -10.73 -9.04 4.50
N ARG A 48 -11.30 -8.55 3.39
CA ARG A 48 -12.13 -7.34 3.33
C ARG A 48 -11.42 -6.15 3.99
N VAL A 49 -10.16 -5.94 3.61
CA VAL A 49 -9.30 -4.91 4.20
C VAL A 49 -9.89 -3.54 3.98
N LYS A 50 -9.90 -2.72 5.03
CA LYS A 50 -10.34 -1.32 5.01
C LYS A 50 -9.23 -0.35 5.42
N ARG A 51 -8.17 -0.87 6.04
CA ARG A 51 -7.07 -0.09 6.60
C ARG A 51 -5.76 -0.57 6.00
N TRP A 52 -4.99 0.35 5.45
CA TRP A 52 -3.77 0.06 4.72
C TRP A 52 -2.63 0.82 5.35
N LEU A 53 -1.63 0.10 5.82
CA LEU A 53 -0.39 0.66 6.30
C LEU A 53 0.72 0.32 5.31
N ILE A 54 1.27 1.33 4.66
CA ILE A 54 2.32 1.20 3.67
C ILE A 54 3.60 1.76 4.26
N ASP A 55 4.46 0.87 4.76
CA ASP A 55 5.75 1.24 5.30
C ASP A 55 6.82 1.21 4.22
N LEU A 56 7.30 2.40 3.85
CA LEU A 56 8.29 2.64 2.81
C LEU A 56 9.62 3.12 3.40
N ARG A 57 9.81 3.10 4.72
CA ARG A 57 11.04 3.58 5.36
C ARG A 57 12.29 2.88 4.84
N GLN A 58 12.20 1.58 4.58
CA GLN A 58 13.33 0.78 4.09
C GLN A 58 13.34 0.62 2.56
N LEU A 59 12.39 1.23 1.85
CA LEU A 59 12.38 1.26 0.39
C LEU A 59 13.36 2.33 -0.10
N ARG A 60 14.23 1.96 -1.01
CA ARG A 60 15.16 2.90 -1.67
C ARG A 60 14.55 3.54 -2.91
N LEU A 61 13.89 2.75 -3.76
CA LEU A 61 13.34 3.22 -5.02
C LEU A 61 12.32 2.23 -5.58
N PHE A 62 11.21 2.76 -6.11
CA PHE A 62 10.35 2.02 -7.03
C PHE A 62 10.82 2.20 -8.47
N ASN A 63 10.79 1.12 -9.24
CA ASN A 63 11.01 1.21 -10.68
C ASN A 63 9.80 1.93 -11.34
N PRO A 64 10.01 3.00 -12.12
CA PRO A 64 8.93 3.73 -12.79
C PRO A 64 8.05 2.86 -13.69
N VAL A 65 8.63 1.86 -14.37
CA VAL A 65 7.89 0.92 -15.23
C VAL A 65 6.87 0.13 -14.42
N ASP A 66 7.23 -0.25 -13.19
CA ASP A 66 6.36 -1.03 -12.32
C ASP A 66 5.29 -0.17 -11.66
N LEU A 67 5.59 1.10 -11.37
CA LEU A 67 4.56 2.07 -10.96
C LEU A 67 3.52 2.28 -12.07
N HIS A 68 3.95 2.36 -13.33
CA HIS A 68 3.03 2.46 -14.46
C HIS A 68 2.13 1.23 -14.56
N TRP A 69 2.75 0.04 -14.52
CA TRP A 69 2.00 -1.21 -14.52
C TRP A 69 0.99 -1.29 -13.36
N PHE A 70 1.40 -0.84 -12.17
CA PHE A 70 0.52 -0.82 -10.99
C PHE A 70 -0.70 0.08 -11.24
N ILE A 71 -0.49 1.25 -11.82
CA ILE A 71 -1.57 2.21 -12.10
C ILE A 71 -2.50 1.71 -13.20
N GLU A 72 -1.96 1.12 -14.27
CA GLU A 72 -2.75 0.70 -15.43
C GLU A 72 -3.44 -0.66 -15.24
N HIS A 73 -2.86 -1.55 -14.45
CA HIS A 73 -3.36 -2.92 -14.32
C HIS A 73 -3.82 -3.26 -12.91
N TRP A 74 -3.05 -2.91 -11.88
CA TRP A 74 -3.36 -3.31 -10.52
C TRP A 74 -4.47 -2.46 -9.91
N LEU A 75 -4.38 -1.13 -9.98
CA LEU A 75 -5.34 -0.19 -9.39
C LEU A 75 -6.77 -0.41 -9.91
N PRO A 76 -7.04 -0.56 -11.22
CA PRO A 76 -8.40 -0.79 -11.71
C PRO A 76 -8.99 -2.09 -11.19
N GLN A 77 -8.18 -3.14 -11.02
CA GLN A 77 -8.63 -4.41 -10.44
C GLN A 77 -8.92 -4.28 -8.94
N ALA A 78 -8.12 -3.50 -8.21
CA ALA A 78 -8.34 -3.25 -6.80
C ALA A 78 -9.66 -2.49 -6.55
N ASP A 79 -9.94 -1.48 -7.38
CA ASP A 79 -11.14 -0.65 -7.30
C ASP A 79 -12.42 -1.42 -7.69
N SER A 80 -12.40 -2.11 -8.84
CA SER A 80 -13.56 -2.87 -9.33
C SER A 80 -13.83 -4.19 -8.57
N GLY A 81 -12.81 -4.76 -7.92
CA GLY A 81 -12.81 -6.16 -7.47
C GLY A 81 -13.07 -6.39 -5.97
N ALA A 82 -13.46 -5.36 -5.21
CA ALA A 82 -13.59 -5.35 -3.75
C ALA A 82 -12.26 -5.43 -2.95
N GLY A 83 -11.13 -5.12 -3.59
CA GLY A 83 -9.83 -5.02 -2.92
C GLY A 83 -9.71 -3.71 -2.14
N LEU A 84 -9.94 -2.58 -2.82
CA LEU A 84 -10.02 -1.26 -2.23
C LEU A 84 -11.49 -0.93 -1.91
N THR A 85 -11.86 -0.93 -0.63
CA THR A 85 -13.23 -0.53 -0.25
C THR A 85 -13.43 0.98 -0.40
N GLN A 86 -14.66 1.44 -0.68
CA GLN A 86 -14.94 2.87 -0.87
C GLN A 86 -14.45 3.77 0.27
N GLN A 87 -14.47 3.29 1.51
CA GLN A 87 -14.02 4.03 2.70
C GLN A 87 -12.64 3.59 3.20
N ALA A 88 -11.77 3.10 2.32
CA ALA A 88 -10.45 2.65 2.74
C ALA A 88 -9.59 3.83 3.23
N ARG A 89 -8.87 3.60 4.33
CA ARG A 89 -7.87 4.51 4.88
C ARG A 89 -6.47 3.99 4.58
N ILE A 90 -5.61 4.87 4.08
CA ILE A 90 -4.25 4.54 3.66
C ILE A 90 -3.26 5.44 4.41
N ALA A 91 -2.46 4.84 5.27
CA ALA A 91 -1.31 5.48 5.90
C ALA A 91 -0.04 5.09 5.13
N VAL A 92 0.74 6.08 4.71
CA VAL A 92 2.06 5.86 4.09
C VAL A 92 3.14 6.37 5.02
N VAL A 93 4.01 5.48 5.50
CA VAL A 93 5.07 5.80 6.46
C VAL A 93 6.41 5.92 5.71
N LEU A 94 7.12 7.01 5.96
CA LEU A 94 8.38 7.36 5.30
C LEU A 94 9.42 7.81 6.33
N HIS A 95 10.71 7.80 5.94
CA HIS A 95 11.77 8.56 6.60
C HIS A 95 11.88 9.96 5.99
N ASP A 96 12.33 10.95 6.77
CA ASP A 96 12.45 12.36 6.35
C ASP A 96 13.60 12.69 5.36
N PRO A 97 14.20 11.71 4.67
CA PRO A 97 14.70 12.03 3.33
C PRO A 97 14.31 11.04 2.24
N ASN A 98 13.32 10.15 2.44
CA ASN A 98 12.89 9.21 1.40
C ASN A 98 12.03 9.89 0.31
N GLN A 99 12.62 10.84 -0.41
CA GLN A 99 11.96 11.59 -1.48
C GLN A 99 11.50 10.69 -2.62
N PHE A 100 12.25 9.63 -2.95
CA PHE A 100 11.91 8.71 -4.03
C PHE A 100 10.71 7.82 -3.69
N GLY A 101 10.68 7.25 -2.48
CA GLY A 101 9.51 6.52 -1.98
C GLY A 101 8.28 7.42 -1.96
N LYS A 102 8.43 8.67 -1.52
CA LYS A 102 7.35 9.67 -1.53
C LYS A 102 6.84 9.97 -2.95
N LEU A 103 7.72 10.19 -3.91
CA LEU A 103 7.32 10.48 -5.30
C LEU A 103 6.53 9.32 -5.92
N GLY A 104 6.97 8.08 -5.70
CA GLY A 104 6.25 6.89 -6.17
C GLY A 104 4.89 6.74 -5.50
N ALA A 105 4.82 6.92 -4.17
CA ALA A 105 3.58 6.90 -3.42
C ALA A 105 2.62 8.02 -3.86
N ASP A 106 3.13 9.23 -4.11
CA ASP A 106 2.34 10.38 -4.57
C ASP A 106 1.66 10.08 -5.91
N LEU A 107 2.37 9.43 -6.83
CA LEU A 107 1.83 9.02 -8.12
C LEU A 107 0.67 8.02 -7.94
N ILE A 108 0.87 6.98 -7.13
CA ILE A 108 -0.15 5.94 -6.86
C ILE A 108 -1.37 6.52 -6.14
N LEU A 109 -1.17 7.33 -5.09
CA LEU A 109 -2.27 7.91 -4.31
C LEU A 109 -3.12 8.85 -5.16
N ARG A 110 -2.50 9.68 -6.01
CA ARG A 110 -3.21 10.55 -6.95
C ARG A 110 -4.04 9.75 -7.95
N ALA A 111 -3.48 8.67 -8.50
CA ALA A 111 -4.22 7.79 -9.41
C ALA A 111 -5.38 7.10 -8.70
N SER A 112 -5.17 6.63 -7.46
CA SER A 112 -6.20 5.98 -6.64
C SER A 112 -7.36 6.93 -6.32
N GLY A 113 -7.08 8.18 -5.92
CA GLY A 113 -8.11 9.17 -5.60
C GLY A 113 -8.97 9.58 -6.80
N ARG A 114 -8.44 9.48 -8.03
CA ARG A 114 -9.24 9.70 -9.26
C ARG A 114 -10.22 8.57 -9.54
N LEU A 115 -9.91 7.35 -9.10
CA LEU A 115 -10.79 6.19 -9.25
C LEU A 115 -11.82 6.14 -8.11
N ASN A 116 -11.41 6.53 -6.91
CA ASN A 116 -12.26 6.51 -5.72
C ASN A 116 -12.03 7.75 -4.85
N GLU A 117 -12.92 8.74 -5.03
CA GLU A 117 -12.88 10.03 -4.33
C GLU A 117 -13.11 9.90 -2.81
N SER A 118 -13.66 8.78 -2.35
CA SER A 118 -13.92 8.53 -0.92
C SER A 118 -12.70 7.97 -0.17
N LEU A 119 -11.58 7.71 -0.86
CA LEU A 119 -10.34 7.28 -0.23
C LEU A 119 -9.75 8.37 0.65
N SER A 120 -9.36 7.99 1.85
CA SER A 120 -8.60 8.86 2.75
C SER A 120 -7.16 8.38 2.81
N SER A 121 -6.20 9.23 2.44
CA SER A 121 -4.76 8.91 2.52
C SER A 121 -3.98 9.98 3.27
N ARG A 122 -3.01 9.57 4.09
CA ARG A 122 -2.12 10.47 4.83
C ARG A 122 -0.69 9.92 4.85
N TYR A 123 0.28 10.83 4.76
CA TYR A 123 1.69 10.54 5.00
C TYR A 123 2.04 10.72 6.47
N PHE A 124 2.94 9.87 6.94
CA PHE A 124 3.48 9.89 8.29
C PHE A 124 5.00 9.77 8.24
N VAL A 125 5.68 10.48 9.13
CA VAL A 125 7.14 10.40 9.28
C VAL A 125 7.48 9.70 10.58
N ASP A 126 8.24 8.61 10.48
CA ASP A 126 8.81 7.81 11.56
C ASP A 126 7.88 7.40 12.73
N THR A 127 7.58 8.34 13.64
CA THR A 127 6.91 8.10 14.92
C THR A 127 5.55 8.78 15.04
N GLU A 128 5.02 9.41 13.99
CA GLU A 128 3.63 9.86 14.06
C GLU A 128 2.69 8.67 14.26
N ASP A 129 1.62 8.87 15.03
CA ASP A 129 0.71 7.79 15.48
C ASP A 129 -0.28 7.40 14.37
N TYR A 130 0.26 6.90 13.25
CA TYR A 130 -0.52 6.40 12.11
C TYR A 130 -1.50 5.31 12.52
N HIS A 131 -1.18 4.55 13.57
CA HIS A 131 -2.07 3.55 14.15
C HIS A 131 -3.35 4.20 14.67
N GLN A 132 -3.25 5.24 15.49
CA GLN A 132 -4.41 5.95 15.99
C GLN A 132 -5.27 6.49 14.83
N TRP A 133 -4.64 7.13 13.85
CA TRP A 133 -5.38 7.65 12.69
C TRP A 133 -6.05 6.55 11.84
N LEU A 134 -5.43 5.37 11.68
CA LEU A 134 -6.05 4.25 10.99
C LEU A 134 -7.26 3.70 11.75
N LEU A 135 -7.24 3.76 13.09
CA LEU A 135 -8.24 3.17 13.96
C LEU A 135 -9.40 4.12 14.31
N ASP A 136 -9.19 5.45 14.31
CA ASP A 136 -10.18 6.48 14.64
C ASP A 136 -11.28 6.61 13.55
N SER A 137 -12.12 5.59 13.42
CA SER A 137 -13.18 5.44 12.40
C SER A 137 -14.44 4.82 12.96
#